data_AF-A9DAN5-F1
#
_entry.id   AF-A9DAN5-F1
#
_cell.length_a   1.000
_cell.length_b   1.000
_cell.length_c   1.000
_cell.angle_alpha   90.00
_cell.angle_beta   90.00
_cell.angle_gamma   90.00
#
_symmetry.space_group_name_H-M   'P 1'
#
loop_
_entity.id
_entity.type
_entity.pdbx_description
1 polymer ?
#
loop_
_entity_poly.entity_id
_entity_poly.type
_entity_poly.pdbx_seq_one_letter_code
_entity_poly.pdbx_strand_id
1 'polypeptide(L)'
;MFMLTKPMYEILPVSYMAIGATSLLMLDQGYAIALAIVMFTLGAKIYNMRSQNRRTDPLRKRKSGTLPSSVYDAVPFVYLLLATLIFKLFPSGIGLVIGIVLMTYSLYILVRRSSNRRHSSHSSQEYPNL
;
A
#
# COMPACT_ATOMS: atom_id res chain seq x y z
N MET A 1 24.87 16.30 -3.88
CA MET A 1 24.03 15.34 -3.12
C MET A 1 22.57 15.68 -3.40
N PHE A 2 21.92 14.96 -4.32
CA PHE A 2 20.50 15.20 -4.63
C PHE A 2 19.65 14.76 -3.43
N MET A 3 19.24 15.69 -2.57
CA MET A 3 18.15 15.48 -1.63
C MET A 3 16.86 15.43 -2.45
N LEU A 4 16.40 14.22 -2.79
CA LEU A 4 15.08 14.03 -3.37
C LEU A 4 14.05 14.60 -2.39
N THR A 5 13.35 15.66 -2.79
CA THR A 5 12.33 16.31 -1.96
C THR A 5 11.36 15.24 -1.47
N LYS A 6 11.07 15.19 -0.16
CA LYS A 6 10.15 14.22 0.47
C LYS A 6 8.93 13.84 -0.42
N PRO A 7 8.19 14.77 -1.06
CA PRO A 7 7.05 14.42 -1.91
C PRO A 7 7.38 13.55 -3.13
N MET A 8 8.49 13.81 -3.84
CA MET A 8 8.91 12.99 -4.99
C MET A 8 9.26 11.58 -4.55
N TYR A 9 9.79 11.46 -3.33
CA TYR A 9 10.05 10.17 -2.73
C TYR A 9 8.73 9.42 -2.46
N GLU A 10 7.71 10.10 -1.93
CA GLU A 10 6.44 9.46 -1.54
C GLU A 10 5.57 9.09 -2.73
N ILE A 11 5.71 9.78 -3.86
CA ILE A 11 4.87 9.59 -5.05
C ILE A 11 5.29 8.37 -5.87
N LEU A 12 6.57 7.99 -5.83
CA LEU A 12 7.13 6.88 -6.63
C LEU A 12 6.37 5.54 -6.44
N PRO A 13 6.17 5.02 -5.22
CA PRO A 13 5.50 3.74 -5.06
C PRO A 13 4.03 3.80 -5.51
N VAL A 14 3.38 4.95 -5.30
CA VAL A 14 1.98 5.17 -5.66
C VAL A 14 1.83 5.25 -7.17
N SER A 15 2.75 5.92 -7.87
CA SER A 15 2.72 5.99 -9.33
C SER A 15 2.95 4.62 -9.97
N TYR A 16 3.89 3.81 -9.46
CA TYR A 16 4.06 2.43 -9.93
C TYR A 16 2.79 1.59 -9.79
N MET A 17 2.12 1.67 -8.63
CA MET A 17 0.86 0.96 -8.41
C MET A 17 -0.27 1.48 -9.30
N ALA A 18 -0.38 2.80 -9.47
CA ALA A 18 -1.41 3.42 -10.32
C ALA A 18 -1.23 3.05 -11.79
N ILE A 19 0.01 3.11 -12.30
CA ILE A 19 0.33 2.69 -13.67
C ILE A 19 0.02 1.21 -13.84
N GLY A 20 0.46 0.34 -12.92
CA GLY A 20 0.15 -1.09 -12.97
C GLY A 20 -1.36 -1.38 -12.96
N ALA A 21 -2.12 -0.71 -12.09
CA ALA A 21 -3.58 -0.89 -12.01
C ALA A 21 -4.29 -0.42 -13.30
N THR A 22 -3.94 0.77 -13.80
CA THR A 22 -4.53 1.30 -15.05
C THR A 22 -4.17 0.43 -16.24
N SER A 23 -2.91 0.00 -16.37
CA SER A 23 -2.49 -0.93 -17.42
C SER A 23 -3.24 -2.25 -17.35
N LEU A 24 -3.48 -2.77 -16.15
CA LEU A 24 -4.24 -4.01 -15.98
C LEU A 24 -5.69 -3.86 -16.48
N LEU A 25 -6.33 -2.71 -16.21
CA LEU A 25 -7.70 -2.45 -16.68
C LEU A 25 -7.78 -2.21 -18.18
N MET A 26 -6.78 -1.54 -18.78
CA MET A 26 -6.86 -1.11 -20.19
C MET A 26 -6.27 -2.10 -21.20
N LEU A 27 -5.34 -2.98 -20.81
CA LEU A 27 -4.66 -3.87 -21.75
C LEU A 27 -5.23 -5.29 -21.66
N ASP A 28 -5.58 -5.86 -22.81
CA ASP A 28 -6.13 -7.21 -22.89
C ASP A 28 -5.11 -8.27 -23.29
N GLN A 29 -3.91 -7.87 -23.75
CA GLN A 29 -2.87 -8.84 -24.05
C GLN A 29 -2.39 -9.54 -22.77
N GLY A 30 -2.37 -10.87 -22.76
CA GLY A 30 -1.97 -11.66 -21.58
C GLY A 30 -0.59 -11.28 -21.02
N TYR A 31 0.39 -11.04 -21.89
CA TYR A 31 1.72 -10.57 -21.50
C TYR A 31 1.69 -9.17 -20.85
N ALA A 32 0.82 -8.28 -21.32
CA ALA A 32 0.65 -6.96 -20.74
C ALA A 32 0.01 -7.02 -19.35
N ILE A 33 -0.96 -7.91 -19.14
CA ILE A 33 -1.55 -8.16 -17.83
C ILE A 33 -0.49 -8.69 -16.86
N ALA A 34 0.35 -9.64 -17.29
CA ALA A 34 1.44 -10.16 -16.47
C ALA A 34 2.43 -9.05 -16.07
N LEU A 35 2.83 -8.19 -17.01
CA LEU A 35 3.70 -7.04 -16.73
C LEU A 35 3.04 -6.02 -15.80
N ALA A 36 1.74 -5.76 -15.95
CA ALA A 36 0.97 -4.87 -15.11
C ALA A 36 0.92 -5.38 -13.64
N ILE A 37 0.72 -6.69 -13.44
CA ILE A 37 0.78 -7.33 -12.12
C ILE A 37 2.18 -7.20 -11.51
N VAL A 38 3.23 -7.46 -12.29
CA VAL A 38 4.62 -7.28 -11.83
C VAL A 38 4.87 -5.83 -11.41
N MET A 39 4.45 -4.86 -12.22
CA MET A 39 4.63 -3.44 -11.92
C MET A 39 3.87 -3.01 -10.66
N PHE A 40 2.63 -3.48 -10.50
CA PHE A 40 1.84 -3.24 -9.31
C PHE A 40 2.49 -3.83 -8.05
N THR A 41 2.93 -5.08 -8.12
CA THR A 41 3.55 -5.78 -6.98
C THR A 41 4.89 -5.15 -6.58
N LEU A 42 5.68 -4.68 -7.54
CA LEU A 42 6.88 -3.89 -7.27
C LEU A 42 6.54 -2.56 -6.58
N GLY A 43 5.54 -1.83 -7.05
CA GLY A 43 5.06 -0.61 -6.41
C GLY A 43 4.63 -0.85 -4.95
N ALA A 44 3.87 -1.92 -4.71
CA ALA A 44 3.45 -2.35 -3.37
C ALA A 44 4.63 -2.73 -2.47
N LYS A 45 5.62 -3.46 -3.01
CA LYS A 45 6.84 -3.83 -2.29
C LYS A 45 7.66 -2.59 -1.91
N ILE A 46 7.88 -1.67 -2.85
CA ILE A 46 8.59 -0.41 -2.58
C ILE A 46 7.83 0.40 -1.54
N TYR A 47 6.50 0.50 -1.66
CA TYR A 47 5.68 1.17 -0.65
C TYR A 47 5.93 0.56 0.72
N ASN A 48 5.91 -0.77 0.86
CA ASN A 48 6.14 -1.46 2.12
C ASN A 48 7.55 -1.28 2.68
N MET A 49 8.60 -1.39 1.85
CA MET A 49 9.97 -1.12 2.29
C MET A 49 10.11 0.30 2.83
N ARG A 50 9.51 1.28 2.15
CA ARG A 50 9.51 2.69 2.59
C ARG A 50 8.68 2.91 3.84
N SER A 51 7.55 2.23 3.92
CA SER A 51 6.67 2.19 5.08
C SER A 51 7.40 1.68 6.31
N GLN A 52 8.27 0.69 6.15
CA GLN A 52 9.12 0.14 7.22
C GLN A 52 10.32 1.03 7.54
N ASN A 53 10.98 1.63 6.54
CA ASN A 53 12.12 2.53 6.74
C ASN A 53 11.73 3.83 7.48
N ARG A 54 10.46 4.24 7.42
CA ARG A 54 9.92 5.36 8.21
C ARG A 54 9.67 5.01 9.68
N ARG A 55 9.67 3.73 10.07
CA ARG A 55 9.47 3.30 11.46
C ARG A 55 10.80 3.43 12.21
N THR A 56 10.94 4.48 13.01
CA THR A 56 12.06 4.67 13.95
C THR A 56 11.94 3.79 15.20
N ASP A 57 10.75 3.23 15.47
CA ASP A 57 10.54 2.39 16.64
C ASP A 57 11.33 1.07 16.58
N PRO A 58 12.06 0.72 17.67
CA PRO A 58 12.80 -0.53 17.75
C PRO A 58 11.86 -1.73 17.63
N LEU A 59 12.33 -2.78 16.94
CA LEU A 59 11.56 -4.00 16.65
C LEU A 59 10.91 -4.61 17.90
N ARG A 60 11.57 -4.50 19.05
CA ARG A 60 11.11 -5.02 20.36
C ARG A 60 9.85 -4.36 20.92
N LYS A 61 9.54 -3.11 20.50
CA LYS A 61 8.32 -2.39 20.93
C LYS A 61 7.14 -2.61 19.98
N ARG A 62 7.34 -3.33 18.87
CA ARG A 62 6.28 -3.58 17.88
C ARG A 62 5.40 -4.71 18.41
N LYS A 63 4.09 -4.47 18.55
CA LYS A 63 3.13 -5.53 18.87
C LYS A 63 3.26 -6.65 17.84
N SER A 64 3.61 -7.86 18.28
CA SER A 64 3.58 -9.05 17.44
C SER A 64 2.13 -9.43 17.19
N GLY A 65 1.64 -9.15 15.98
CA GLY A 65 0.39 -9.75 15.51
C GLY A 65 0.57 -11.25 15.30
N THR A 66 -0.54 -11.96 15.12
CA THR A 66 -0.55 -13.39 14.77
C THR A 66 0.00 -13.67 13.37
N LEU A 67 -0.02 -12.68 12.48
CA LEU A 67 0.50 -12.79 11.12
C LEU A 67 1.95 -12.30 11.02
N PRO A 68 2.78 -12.93 10.16
CA PRO A 68 4.09 -12.40 9.81
C PRO A 68 3.97 -10.95 9.32
N SER A 69 4.87 -10.09 9.77
CA SER A 69 4.85 -8.66 9.46
C SER A 69 4.83 -8.38 7.95
N SER A 70 5.55 -9.17 7.16
CA SER A 70 5.55 -9.08 5.69
C SER A 70 4.18 -9.36 5.06
N VAL A 71 3.46 -10.37 5.58
CA VAL A 71 2.14 -10.74 5.08
C VAL A 71 1.12 -9.68 5.47
N TYR A 72 1.12 -9.27 6.74
CA TYR A 72 0.24 -8.20 7.24
C TYR A 72 0.44 -6.88 6.47
N ASP A 73 1.69 -6.52 6.19
CA ASP A 73 2.03 -5.31 5.46
C ASP A 73 1.58 -5.39 3.98
N ALA A 74 1.43 -6.59 3.41
CA ALA A 74 0.98 -6.82 2.03
C ALA A 74 -0.55 -6.85 1.86
N VAL A 75 -1.31 -7.16 2.93
CA VAL A 75 -2.78 -7.29 2.94
C VAL A 75 -3.52 -6.20 2.13
N PRO A 76 -3.32 -4.89 2.38
CA PRO A 76 -4.08 -3.88 1.63
C PRO A 76 -3.83 -3.93 0.12
N PHE A 77 -2.61 -4.27 -0.30
CA PHE A 77 -2.27 -4.34 -1.73
C PHE A 77 -2.87 -5.56 -2.40
N VAL A 78 -3.01 -6.68 -1.67
CA VAL A 78 -3.70 -7.87 -2.18
C VAL A 78 -5.17 -7.58 -2.42
N TYR A 79 -5.85 -6.91 -1.48
CA TYR A 79 -7.25 -6.50 -1.66
C TYR A 79 -7.42 -5.54 -2.83
N LEU A 80 -6.49 -4.61 -3.00
CA LEU A 80 -6.53 -3.61 -4.08
C LEU A 80 -6.28 -4.27 -5.45
N LEU A 81 -5.33 -5.21 -5.54
CA LEU A 81 -5.11 -6.01 -6.75
C LEU A 81 -6.34 -6.85 -7.09
N LEU A 82 -6.94 -7.51 -6.10
CA LEU A 82 -8.13 -8.34 -6.29
C LEU A 82 -9.33 -7.52 -6.76
N ALA A 83 -9.54 -6.33 -6.17
CA ALA A 83 -10.56 -5.40 -6.65
C ALA A 83 -10.34 -5.02 -8.12
N THR A 84 -9.10 -4.73 -8.51
CA THR A 84 -8.75 -4.37 -9.89
C THR A 84 -8.99 -5.53 -10.86
N LEU A 85 -8.66 -6.76 -10.45
CA LEU A 85 -8.96 -7.97 -11.24
C LEU A 85 -10.46 -8.21 -11.39
N ILE A 86 -11.24 -8.00 -10.32
CA ILE A 86 -12.70 -8.15 -10.36
C ILE A 86 -13.31 -7.11 -11.30
N PHE A 87 -12.84 -5.86 -11.29
CA PHE A 87 -13.30 -4.85 -12.24
C PHE A 87 -13.00 -5.22 -13.70
N LYS A 88 -11.87 -5.89 -13.96
CA LYS A 88 -11.54 -6.37 -15.31
C LYS A 88 -12.40 -7.56 -15.73
N LEU A 89 -12.55 -8.57 -14.86
CA LEU A 89 -13.18 -9.85 -15.19
C LEU A 89 -14.70 -9.82 -15.09
N PHE A 90 -15.24 -9.04 -14.16
CA PHE A 90 -16.67 -8.95 -13.85
C PHE A 90 -17.09 -7.47 -13.75
N PRO A 91 -17.09 -6.74 -14.87
CA PRO A 91 -17.37 -5.30 -14.89
C PRO A 91 -18.83 -4.94 -14.56
N SER A 92 -19.74 -5.92 -14.50
CA SER A 92 -21.17 -5.69 -14.30
C SER A 92 -21.76 -6.57 -13.18
N GLY A 93 -22.94 -6.17 -12.70
CA GLY A 93 -23.69 -6.90 -11.69
C GLY A 93 -22.99 -6.93 -10.34
N ILE A 94 -22.99 -8.10 -9.70
CA ILE A 94 -22.48 -8.26 -8.32
C ILE A 94 -20.96 -8.12 -8.23
N GLY A 95 -20.24 -8.39 -9.33
CA GLY A 95 -18.77 -8.24 -9.40
C GLY A 95 -18.34 -6.80 -9.15
N LEU A 96 -19.04 -5.83 -9.75
CA LEU A 96 -18.79 -4.40 -9.54
C LEU A 96 -18.94 -4.01 -8.06
N VAL A 97 -20.02 -4.48 -7.41
CA VAL A 97 -20.27 -4.20 -5.99
C VAL A 97 -19.15 -4.78 -5.12
N ILE A 98 -18.77 -6.04 -5.36
CA ILE A 98 -17.69 -6.71 -4.63
C ILE A 98 -16.37 -5.95 -4.84
N GLY A 99 -16.07 -5.53 -6.07
CA GLY A 99 -14.88 -4.76 -6.40
C GLY A 99 -14.82 -3.43 -5.65
N ILE A 100 -15.93 -2.68 -5.58
CA ILE A 100 -16.01 -1.42 -4.83
C ILE A 100 -15.79 -1.66 -3.33
N VAL A 101 -16.42 -2.68 -2.75
CA VAL A 101 -16.26 -3.01 -1.32
C VAL A 101 -14.81 -3.37 -1.01
N LEU A 102 -14.16 -4.18 -1.84
CA LEU A 102 -12.75 -4.55 -1.66
C LEU A 102 -11.81 -3.35 -1.83
N MET A 103 -12.07 -2.50 -2.85
CA MET A 103 -11.28 -1.30 -3.09
C MET A 103 -11.38 -0.32 -1.92
N THR A 104 -12.59 -0.02 -1.47
CA THR A 104 -12.82 0.88 -0.33
C THR A 104 -12.22 0.34 0.96
N TYR A 105 -12.36 -0.96 1.23
CA TYR A 105 -11.74 -1.61 2.38
C TYR A 105 -10.20 -1.54 2.35
N SER A 106 -9.59 -1.77 1.18
CA SER A 106 -8.14 -1.67 1.01
C SER A 106 -7.62 -0.25 1.27
N LEU A 107 -8.31 0.76 0.75
CA LEU A 107 -7.99 2.17 0.95
C LEU A 107 -8.18 2.56 2.42
N TYR A 108 -9.24 2.10 3.07
CA TYR A 108 -9.47 2.31 4.49
C TYR A 108 -8.29 1.79 5.33
N ILE A 109 -7.79 0.58 5.06
CA ILE A 109 -6.62 0.03 5.75
C ILE A 109 -5.38 0.90 5.51
N LEU A 110 -5.14 1.33 4.26
CA LEU A 110 -3.99 2.18 3.91
C LEU A 110 -4.04 3.53 4.63
N VAL A 111 -5.21 4.17 4.66
CA VAL A 111 -5.43 5.46 5.34
C VAL A 111 -5.28 5.29 6.85
N ARG A 112 -5.86 4.25 7.45
CA ARG A 112 -5.70 3.98 8.88
C ARG A 112 -4.22 3.76 9.24
N ARG A 113 -3.48 3.04 8.39
CA ARG A 113 -2.04 2.78 8.56
C ARG A 113 -1.21 4.06 8.41
N SER A 114 -1.59 4.99 7.55
CA SER A 114 -0.90 6.28 7.41
C SER A 114 -1.24 7.25 8.54
N SER A 115 -2.50 7.27 9.00
CA SER A 115 -2.99 8.13 10.08
C SER A 115 -2.44 7.74 11.45
N ASN A 116 -2.43 6.43 11.78
CA ASN A 116 -1.89 5.93 13.06
C ASN A 116 -0.39 6.22 13.25
N ARG A 117 0.32 6.68 12.21
CA ARG A 117 1.73 7.10 12.28
C ARG A 117 1.90 8.59 12.55
N ARG A 118 0.91 9.42 12.20
CA ARG A 118 0.95 10.86 12.45
C ARG A 118 0.75 11.20 13.93
N HIS A 119 0.13 10.31 14.71
CA HIS A 119 -0.15 10.56 16.12
C HIS A 119 0.91 10.02 17.10
N SER A 120 1.85 9.17 16.66
CA SER A 120 2.96 8.71 17.51
C SER A 120 4.13 9.72 17.65
N SER A 121 4.10 10.85 16.96
CA SER A 121 5.19 11.85 17.01
C SER A 121 5.01 12.92 18.10
N HIS A 122 3.94 12.88 18.89
CA HIS A 122 3.65 13.96 19.86
C HIS A 122 3.94 13.63 21.33
N SER A 123 4.40 12.41 21.67
CA SER A 123 4.54 11.96 23.07
C SER A 123 5.98 11.68 23.51
N SER A 124 6.96 12.49 23.09
CA SER A 124 8.36 12.34 23.55
C SER A 124 9.03 13.67 23.90
N GLN A 125 8.23 14.65 24.33
CA GLN A 125 8.71 15.98 24.71
C GLN A 125 8.27 16.35 26.14
N GLU A 126 8.44 15.41 27.07
CA GLU A 126 8.37 15.57 28.53
C GLU A 126 9.27 14.45 29.06
N TYR A 127 10.46 14.64 29.64
CA TYR A 127 11.00 15.68 30.51
C TYR A 127 12.53 15.74 30.34
N PRO A 128 13.19 16.91 30.31
CA PRO A 128 14.56 16.98 30.84
C PRO A 128 14.43 17.01 32.37
N ASN A 129 14.90 15.94 33.01
CA ASN A 129 14.98 15.83 34.46
C ASN A 129 16.05 16.77 35.02
N LEU A 130 15.72 17.37 36.17
CA LEU A 130 16.57 17.84 37.28
C LEU A 130 17.60 18.94 36.97
#